data_AF-A0AAJ6AZW5-F1
#
_entry.id   AF-A0AAJ6AZW5-F1
#
_cell.length_a   1.000
_cell.length_b   1.000
_cell.length_c   1.000
_cell.angle_alpha   90.00
_cell.angle_beta   90.00
_cell.angle_gamma   90.00
#
_symmetry.space_group_name_H-M   'P 1'
#
loop_
_entity.id
_entity.type
_entity.pdbx_description
1 polymer ?
#
loop_
_entity_poly.entity_id
_entity_poly.type
_entity_poly.pdbx_seq_one_letter_code
_entity_poly.pdbx_strand_id
1 'polypeptide(L)'
;MAQTTHRQYPLPDTEADIDEEFYRLANVTLPKIDLDMHSLFEAIGGKADSDHRHGIAEIEDLQQALDSKMAADRVFSLSDIGEFTGFEAAPDGYIPVKVGDRIVFQSGLSALGEHHHPVREVDGLEDALDDKADKSNFWSGTQAQYDALPEKVAGRYYFII
;
A
#
# COMPACT_ATOMS: atom_id res chain seq x y z
N MET A 1 -8.67 -4.44 -79.23
CA MET A 1 -9.59 -3.89 -78.21
C MET A 1 -8.82 -3.39 -77.01
N ALA A 2 -9.00 -2.11 -76.64
CA ALA A 2 -8.43 -1.54 -75.42
C ALA A 2 -9.16 -2.09 -74.18
N GLN A 3 -8.49 -2.09 -73.02
CA GLN A 3 -9.05 -2.60 -71.76
C GLN A 3 -8.75 -1.67 -70.59
N THR A 4 -9.56 -1.75 -69.53
CA THR A 4 -9.28 -1.06 -68.27
C THR A 4 -8.02 -1.61 -67.60
N THR A 5 -7.23 -0.74 -66.96
CA THR A 5 -5.90 -1.08 -66.38
C THR A 5 -5.93 -2.16 -65.30
N HIS A 6 -6.90 -2.15 -64.39
CA HIS A 6 -6.87 -3.00 -63.18
C HIS A 6 -7.76 -4.23 -63.25
N ARG A 7 -8.82 -4.21 -64.07
CA ARG A 7 -9.82 -5.29 -64.14
C ARG A 7 -9.97 -5.90 -65.53
N GLN A 8 -9.20 -5.40 -66.52
CA GLN A 8 -9.20 -5.90 -67.89
C GLN A 8 -10.61 -6.02 -68.49
N TYR A 9 -11.49 -5.08 -68.17
CA TYR A 9 -12.78 -4.98 -68.84
C TYR A 9 -12.57 -4.39 -70.23
N PRO A 10 -13.23 -4.95 -71.27
CA PRO A 10 -13.21 -4.36 -72.61
C PRO A 10 -13.70 -2.91 -72.57
N LEU A 11 -12.93 -1.99 -73.15
CA LEU A 11 -13.37 -0.63 -73.41
C LEU A 11 -14.13 -0.57 -74.75
N PRO A 12 -15.03 0.40 -74.94
CA PRO A 12 -15.76 0.58 -76.19
C PRO A 12 -14.85 0.52 -77.42
N ASP A 13 -15.22 -0.31 -78.39
CA ASP A 13 -14.50 -0.37 -79.67
C ASP A 13 -15.17 0.58 -80.66
N THR A 14 -14.40 1.53 -81.20
CA THR A 14 -14.92 2.52 -82.15
C THR A 14 -15.17 1.94 -83.54
N GLU A 15 -14.65 0.75 -83.82
CA GLU A 15 -14.80 0.06 -85.11
C GLU A 15 -15.96 -0.96 -85.11
N ALA A 16 -16.55 -1.25 -83.94
CA ALA A 16 -17.66 -2.20 -83.81
C ALA A 16 -19.03 -1.51 -83.94
N ASP A 17 -19.99 -2.23 -84.51
CA ASP A 17 -21.37 -1.77 -84.58
C ASP A 17 -22.04 -1.78 -83.19
N ILE A 18 -23.11 -0.99 -83.03
CA ILE A 18 -23.77 -0.78 -81.73
C ILE A 18 -24.30 -2.10 -81.13
N ASP A 19 -24.79 -3.00 -81.98
CA ASP A 19 -25.30 -4.31 -81.57
C ASP A 19 -24.19 -5.24 -81.07
N GLU A 20 -23.02 -5.25 -81.71
CA GLU A 20 -21.84 -5.97 -81.22
C GLU A 20 -21.33 -5.41 -79.89
N GLU A 21 -21.28 -4.07 -79.76
CA GLU A 21 -20.89 -3.41 -78.53
C GLU A 21 -21.86 -3.71 -77.38
N PHE A 22 -23.17 -3.70 -77.66
CA PHE A 22 -24.20 -4.02 -76.66
C PHE A 22 -24.14 -5.49 -76.25
N TYR A 23 -23.93 -6.40 -77.21
CA TYR A 23 -23.76 -7.82 -76.94
C TYR A 23 -22.53 -8.07 -76.05
N ARG A 24 -21.42 -7.37 -76.31
CA ARG A 24 -20.19 -7.47 -75.52
C ARG A 24 -20.36 -6.89 -74.12
N LEU A 25 -21.04 -5.74 -74.00
CA LEU A 25 -21.37 -5.16 -72.69
C LEU A 25 -22.17 -6.16 -71.85
N ALA A 26 -23.23 -6.72 -72.42
CA ALA A 26 -24.14 -7.62 -71.73
C ALA A 26 -23.49 -8.95 -71.33
N ASN A 27 -22.70 -9.56 -72.23
CA ASN A 27 -22.21 -10.92 -72.04
C ASN A 27 -20.77 -11.03 -71.55
N VAL A 28 -20.00 -9.94 -71.58
CA VAL A 28 -18.59 -9.93 -71.15
C VAL A 28 -18.36 -8.97 -70.00
N THR A 29 -18.72 -7.70 -70.17
CA THR A 29 -18.35 -6.66 -69.20
C THR A 29 -19.20 -6.73 -67.93
N LEU A 30 -20.53 -6.82 -68.05
CA LEU A 30 -21.43 -6.87 -66.89
C LEU A 30 -21.19 -8.11 -65.99
N PRO A 31 -21.02 -9.34 -66.53
CA PRO A 31 -20.70 -10.51 -65.70
C PRO A 31 -19.37 -10.40 -64.96
N LYS A 32 -18.36 -9.77 -65.58
CA LYS A 32 -17.06 -9.53 -64.92
C LYS A 32 -17.20 -8.52 -63.78
N ILE A 33 -18.01 -7.46 -63.96
CA ILE A 33 -18.30 -6.49 -62.89
C ILE A 33 -19.04 -7.15 -61.73
N ASP A 34 -20.05 -7.97 -62.02
CA ASP A 34 -20.82 -8.70 -61.01
C ASP A 34 -19.93 -9.61 -60.17
N LEU A 35 -19.11 -10.45 -60.84
CA LEU A 35 -18.14 -11.32 -60.18
C LEU A 35 -17.19 -10.53 -59.27
N ASP A 36 -16.67 -9.43 -59.80
CA ASP A 36 -15.73 -8.58 -59.10
C ASP A 36 -16.33 -7.91 -57.87
N MET A 37 -17.61 -7.54 -57.94
CA MET A 37 -18.36 -7.00 -56.80
C MET A 37 -18.65 -8.07 -55.77
N HIS A 38 -19.04 -9.27 -56.20
CA HIS A 38 -19.25 -10.41 -55.32
C HIS A 38 -17.98 -10.77 -54.55
N SER A 39 -16.84 -10.91 -55.23
CA SER A 39 -15.55 -11.20 -54.59
C SER A 39 -15.11 -10.10 -53.61
N LEU A 40 -15.43 -8.83 -53.90
CA LEU A 40 -15.16 -7.75 -52.95
C LEU A 40 -16.00 -7.91 -51.68
N PHE A 41 -17.29 -8.22 -51.80
CA PHE A 41 -18.16 -8.44 -50.65
C PHE A 41 -17.73 -9.64 -49.81
N GLU A 42 -17.33 -10.75 -50.44
CA GLU A 42 -16.74 -11.89 -49.71
C GLU A 42 -15.46 -11.50 -48.98
N ALA A 43 -14.55 -10.78 -49.65
CA ALA A 43 -13.27 -10.38 -49.07
C ALA A 43 -13.42 -9.39 -47.91
N ILE A 44 -14.41 -8.49 -47.97
CA ILE A 44 -14.69 -7.53 -46.89
C ILE A 44 -15.45 -8.21 -45.74
N GLY A 45 -16.40 -9.10 -46.06
CA GLY A 45 -17.21 -9.80 -45.06
C GLY A 45 -16.39 -10.59 -44.05
N GLY A 46 -15.21 -11.10 -44.44
CA GLY A 46 -14.31 -11.84 -43.55
C GLY A 46 -13.25 -11.00 -42.81
N LYS A 47 -13.16 -9.69 -43.05
CA LYS A 47 -12.09 -8.84 -42.46
C LYS A 47 -12.47 -8.16 -41.14
N ALA A 48 -13.76 -8.09 -40.83
CA ALA A 48 -14.27 -7.51 -39.60
C ALA A 48 -15.23 -8.52 -38.95
N ASP A 49 -14.75 -9.74 -38.71
CA ASP A 49 -15.54 -10.72 -37.98
C ASP A 49 -15.82 -10.19 -36.56
N SER A 50 -16.99 -10.53 -36.02
CA SER A 50 -17.65 -9.95 -34.82
C SER A 50 -16.86 -9.94 -33.51
N ASP A 51 -15.61 -10.43 -33.50
CA ASP A 51 -14.79 -10.70 -32.32
C ASP A 51 -13.36 -10.13 -32.44
N HIS A 52 -13.19 -8.94 -33.04
CA HIS A 52 -11.92 -8.20 -32.98
C HIS A 52 -11.57 -7.92 -31.52
N ARG A 53 -10.68 -8.74 -30.96
CA ARG A 53 -10.19 -8.64 -29.58
C ARG A 53 -8.69 -8.71 -29.59
N HIS A 54 -8.09 -7.99 -28.64
CA HIS A 54 -6.67 -8.09 -28.39
C HIS A 54 -6.37 -8.89 -27.13
N GLY A 55 -5.56 -9.93 -27.26
CA GLY A 55 -5.03 -10.68 -26.12
C GLY A 55 -3.85 -9.94 -25.48
N ILE A 56 -3.61 -10.14 -24.19
CA ILE A 56 -2.43 -9.54 -23.50
C ILE A 56 -1.12 -9.93 -24.21
N ALA A 57 -1.04 -11.16 -24.73
CA ALA A 57 0.12 -11.66 -25.45
C ALA A 57 0.44 -10.91 -26.76
N GLU A 58 -0.48 -10.10 -27.28
CA GLU A 58 -0.26 -9.29 -28.48
C GLU A 58 0.42 -7.95 -28.18
N ILE A 59 0.54 -7.58 -26.90
CA ILE A 59 1.22 -6.37 -26.46
C ILE A 59 2.54 -6.79 -25.83
N GLU A 60 3.64 -6.54 -26.55
CA GLU A 60 4.99 -6.80 -26.09
C GLU A 60 5.19 -6.20 -24.68
N ASP A 61 5.80 -6.97 -23.79
CA ASP A 61 6.09 -6.65 -22.39
C ASP A 61 4.90 -6.36 -21.45
N LEU A 62 3.64 -6.36 -21.92
CA LEU A 62 2.50 -6.05 -21.05
C LEU A 62 2.35 -7.06 -19.90
N GLN A 63 2.48 -8.36 -20.19
CA GLN A 63 2.39 -9.39 -19.15
C GLN A 63 3.48 -9.20 -18.09
N GLN A 64 4.73 -8.96 -18.53
CA GLN A 64 5.85 -8.72 -17.61
C GLN A 64 5.63 -7.46 -16.76
N ALA A 65 5.10 -6.39 -17.35
CA ALA A 65 4.80 -5.16 -16.64
C ALA A 65 3.70 -5.36 -15.58
N LEU A 66 2.67 -6.17 -15.88
CA LEU A 66 1.61 -6.53 -14.93
C LEU A 66 2.15 -7.43 -13.81
N ASP A 67 2.95 -8.44 -14.14
CA ASP A 67 3.55 -9.36 -13.17
C ASP A 67 4.55 -8.64 -12.23
N SER A 68 5.11 -7.52 -12.69
CA SER A 68 5.99 -6.67 -11.88
C SER A 68 5.23 -5.72 -10.93
N LYS A 69 3.90 -5.63 -11.02
CA LYS A 69 3.11 -4.84 -10.07
C LYS A 69 2.93 -5.60 -8.76
N MET A 70 2.84 -4.86 -7.65
CA MET A 70 2.47 -5.47 -6.38
C MET A 70 1.04 -5.98 -6.41
N ALA A 71 0.82 -7.14 -5.77
CA ALA A 71 -0.50 -7.74 -5.63
C ALA A 71 -1.45 -6.81 -4.84
N ALA A 72 -2.71 -6.76 -5.26
CA ALA A 72 -3.71 -5.87 -4.67
C ALA A 72 -4.04 -6.19 -3.20
N ASP A 73 -3.80 -7.43 -2.79
CA ASP A 73 -4.01 -7.97 -1.45
C ASP A 73 -2.72 -7.98 -0.60
N ARG A 74 -1.63 -7.37 -1.08
CA ARG A 74 -0.39 -7.25 -0.32
C ARG A 74 -0.62 -6.45 0.97
N VAL A 75 -0.48 -7.12 2.10
CA VAL A 75 -0.43 -6.49 3.43
C VAL A 75 1.03 -6.17 3.76
N PHE A 76 1.30 -4.94 4.21
CA PHE A 76 2.61 -4.54 4.72
C PHE A 76 2.66 -4.72 6.24
N SER A 77 3.63 -5.49 6.70
CA SER A 77 4.03 -5.55 8.10
C SER A 77 5.06 -4.46 8.39
N LEU A 78 5.23 -4.08 9.67
CA LEU A 78 6.30 -3.15 10.06
C LEU A 78 7.69 -3.68 9.69
N SER A 79 7.88 -5.00 9.62
CA SER A 79 9.13 -5.62 9.16
C SER A 79 9.40 -5.46 7.67
N ASP A 80 8.40 -5.13 6.86
CA ASP A 80 8.60 -4.85 5.42
C ASP A 80 9.14 -3.42 5.18
N ILE A 81 9.16 -2.57 6.22
CA ILE A 81 9.64 -1.19 6.15
C ILE A 81 11.16 -1.19 6.35
N GLY A 82 11.92 -1.11 5.25
CA GLY A 82 13.39 -1.09 5.28
C GLY A 82 13.98 0.20 5.84
N GLU A 83 13.32 1.33 5.60
CA GLU A 83 13.65 2.62 6.20
C GLU A 83 12.38 3.31 6.64
N PHE A 84 12.37 3.82 7.88
CA PHE A 84 11.33 4.73 8.31
C PHE A 84 11.69 6.15 7.88
N THR A 85 11.18 6.58 6.74
CA THR A 85 11.22 8.00 6.35
C THR A 85 10.14 8.78 7.11
N GLY A 86 10.42 10.02 7.53
CA GLY A 86 9.50 10.85 8.33
C GLY A 86 9.85 11.00 9.81
N PHE A 87 10.92 10.36 10.29
CA PHE A 87 11.51 10.65 11.61
C PHE A 87 12.22 12.00 11.66
N GLU A 88 12.60 12.57 10.52
CA GLU A 88 13.36 13.84 10.45
C GLU A 88 12.63 15.03 11.10
N ALA A 89 11.29 15.01 11.10
CA ALA A 89 10.49 16.05 11.74
C ALA A 89 10.22 15.78 13.23
N ALA A 90 10.58 14.61 13.75
CA ALA A 90 10.40 14.29 15.16
C ALA A 90 11.52 14.94 16.00
N PRO A 91 11.19 15.61 17.12
CA PRO A 91 12.22 16.09 18.03
C PRO A 91 13.08 14.97 18.59
N ASP A 92 14.35 15.26 18.88
CA ASP A 92 15.27 14.30 19.50
C ASP A 92 14.68 13.68 20.78
N GLY A 93 14.83 12.36 20.91
CA GLY A 93 14.34 11.61 22.07
C GLY A 93 12.85 11.23 22.03
N TYR A 94 12.15 11.53 20.94
CA TYR A 94 10.79 11.04 20.71
C TYR A 94 10.81 9.60 20.18
N ILE A 95 9.86 8.80 20.65
CA ILE A 95 9.69 7.41 20.21
C ILE A 95 8.37 7.26 19.44
N PRO A 96 8.31 6.36 18.45
CA PRO A 96 7.07 6.02 17.76
C PRO A 96 6.14 5.27 18.71
N VAL A 97 4.93 5.79 18.90
CA VAL A 97 3.88 5.20 19.73
C VAL A 97 2.65 4.95 18.87
N LYS A 98 2.07 3.74 18.97
CA LYS A 98 0.82 3.41 18.30
C LYS A 98 -0.34 4.05 19.07
N VAL A 99 -1.10 4.92 18.39
CA VAL A 99 -2.33 5.53 18.91
C VAL A 99 -3.45 5.27 17.92
N GLY A 100 -4.33 4.31 18.25
CA GLY A 100 -5.34 3.79 17.32
C GLY A 100 -4.67 3.12 16.11
N ASP A 101 -5.05 3.55 14.91
CA ASP A 101 -4.52 3.03 13.63
C ASP A 101 -3.35 3.87 13.08
N ARG A 102 -2.78 4.78 13.88
CA ARG A 102 -1.68 5.65 13.48
C ARG A 102 -0.48 5.47 14.39
N ILE A 103 0.70 5.75 13.84
CA ILE A 103 1.91 5.97 14.63
C ILE A 103 2.05 7.48 14.83
N VAL A 104 2.23 7.90 16.07
CA VAL A 104 2.57 9.27 16.45
C VAL A 104 3.88 9.29 17.20
N PHE A 105 4.59 10.41 17.15
CA PHE A 105 5.83 10.58 17.91
C PHE A 105 5.52 11.26 19.23
N GLN A 106 5.92 10.64 20.34
CA GLN A 106 5.75 11.18 21.67
C GLN A 106 7.07 11.17 22.42
N SER A 107 7.24 12.08 23.38
CA SER A 107 8.35 11.98 24.32
C SER A 107 8.26 10.67 25.09
N GLY A 108 9.40 10.11 25.49
CA GLY A 108 9.42 8.86 26.28
C GLY A 108 8.54 8.95 27.53
N LEU A 109 8.49 10.11 28.19
CA LEU A 109 7.63 10.33 29.36
C LEU A 109 6.14 10.27 29.01
N SER A 110 5.74 10.87 27.89
CA SER A 110 4.33 10.84 27.44
C SER A 110 3.90 9.47 26.93
N ALA A 111 4.84 8.69 26.37
CA ALA A 111 4.58 7.35 25.86
C ALA A 111 4.35 6.33 26.99
N LEU A 112 5.08 6.48 28.09
CA LEU A 112 4.97 5.62 29.27
C LEU A 112 3.78 5.99 30.18
N GLY A 113 3.34 7.25 30.11
CA GLY A 113 2.28 7.78 30.96
C GLY A 113 2.76 8.09 32.38
N GLU A 114 1.80 8.31 33.28
CA GLU A 114 2.08 8.49 34.70
C GLU A 114 2.68 7.20 35.28
N HIS A 115 3.90 7.26 35.80
CA HIS A 115 4.57 6.13 36.45
C HIS A 115 5.09 6.55 37.82
N HIS A 116 5.01 5.61 38.77
CA HIS A 116 5.43 5.77 40.16
C HIS A 116 6.33 4.61 40.54
N HIS A 117 7.33 4.88 41.40
CA HIS A 117 8.20 3.85 41.96
C HIS A 117 8.00 3.80 43.49
N PRO A 118 7.60 2.65 44.07
CA PRO A 118 7.66 2.46 45.52
C PRO A 118 9.11 2.48 46.02
N VAL A 119 9.31 2.87 47.28
CA VAL A 119 10.64 3.05 47.90
C VAL A 119 11.53 1.81 47.74
N ARG A 120 10.96 0.61 47.93
CA ARG A 120 11.65 -0.69 47.73
C ARG A 120 12.26 -0.92 46.35
N GLU A 121 11.91 -0.12 45.34
CA GLU A 121 12.49 -0.19 43.99
C GLU A 121 13.73 0.68 43.83
N VAL A 122 14.04 1.52 44.82
CA VAL A 122 15.23 2.39 44.81
C VAL A 122 16.24 1.83 45.80
N ASP A 123 17.26 1.16 45.27
CA ASP A 123 18.34 0.55 46.06
C ASP A 123 18.99 1.59 47.00
N GLY A 124 19.10 1.24 48.28
CA GLY A 124 19.65 2.10 49.34
C GLY A 124 18.79 3.31 49.77
N LEU A 125 17.61 3.54 49.19
CA LEU A 125 16.75 4.64 49.61
C LEU A 125 16.12 4.41 50.99
N GLU A 126 15.76 3.16 51.31
CA GLU A 126 15.23 2.79 52.63
C GLU A 126 16.25 3.11 53.74
N ASP A 127 17.50 2.66 53.57
CA ASP A 127 18.60 2.93 54.51
C ASP A 127 18.87 4.44 54.67
N ALA A 128 18.93 5.18 53.55
CA ALA A 128 19.17 6.62 53.59
C ALA A 128 18.04 7.41 54.29
N LEU A 129 16.80 6.94 54.19
CA LEU A 129 15.66 7.52 54.92
C LEU A 129 15.72 7.18 56.41
N ASP A 130 16.08 5.94 56.74
CA ASP A 130 16.25 5.48 58.11
C ASP A 130 17.38 6.20 58.85
N ASP A 131 18.44 6.62 58.15
CA ASP A 131 19.53 7.42 58.71
C ASP A 131 19.14 8.88 58.93
N LYS A 132 18.24 9.43 58.11
CA LYS A 132 17.71 10.79 58.29
C LYS A 132 16.65 10.88 59.38
N ALA A 133 16.01 9.78 59.74
CA ALA A 133 15.12 9.75 60.88
C ALA A 133 15.92 10.12 62.14
N ASP A 134 15.54 11.20 62.83
CA ASP A 134 16.19 11.60 64.09
C ASP A 134 15.83 10.62 65.21
N LYS A 135 16.48 9.45 65.20
CA LYS A 135 16.30 8.36 66.15
C LYS A 135 16.63 8.78 67.59
N SER A 136 17.23 9.95 67.82
CA SER A 136 17.55 10.46 69.16
C SER A 136 16.31 10.90 69.96
N ASN A 137 15.22 11.22 69.24
CA ASN A 137 13.92 11.56 69.78
C ASN A 137 12.96 10.36 69.86
N PHE A 138 13.44 9.15 69.58
CA PHE A 138 12.69 7.91 69.68
C PHE A 138 13.28 7.04 70.81
N TRP A 139 12.41 6.48 71.63
CA TRP A 139 12.75 5.39 72.53
C TRP A 139 11.85 4.20 72.20
N SER A 140 12.44 3.00 72.18
CA SER A 140 11.68 1.77 72.04
C SER A 140 12.15 0.74 73.07
N GLY A 141 11.21 -0.09 73.52
CA GLY A 141 11.45 -1.13 74.52
C GLY A 141 10.16 -1.68 75.11
N THR A 142 10.29 -2.68 75.96
CA THR A 142 9.15 -3.31 76.65
C THR A 142 8.53 -2.39 77.71
N GLN A 143 7.28 -2.68 78.11
CA GLN A 143 6.57 -1.91 79.13
C GLN A 143 7.38 -1.81 80.44
N ALA A 144 8.00 -2.91 80.88
CA ALA A 144 8.83 -2.93 82.08
C ALA A 144 10.06 -2.01 81.97
N GLN A 145 10.66 -1.92 80.78
CA GLN A 145 11.80 -1.02 80.54
C GLN A 145 11.36 0.44 80.48
N TYR A 146 10.16 0.72 79.95
CA TYR A 146 9.59 2.06 79.93
C TYR A 146 9.30 2.57 81.35
N ASP A 147 8.71 1.72 82.18
CA ASP A 147 8.36 2.06 83.56
C ASP A 147 9.60 2.21 84.45
N ALA A 148 10.69 1.53 84.11
CA ALA A 148 11.98 1.63 84.78
C ALA A 148 12.83 2.86 84.35
N LEU A 149 12.35 3.69 83.43
CA LEU A 149 13.09 4.89 83.01
C LEU A 149 13.18 5.91 84.16
N PRO A 150 14.40 6.42 84.46
CA PRO A 150 14.59 7.38 85.55
C PRO A 150 13.89 8.72 85.31
N GLU A 151 13.71 9.12 84.04
CA GLU A 151 12.95 10.30 83.65
C GLU A 151 12.37 10.13 82.23
N LYS A 152 11.15 10.64 82.03
CA LYS A 152 10.48 10.68 80.73
C LYS A 152 10.75 12.04 80.09
N VAL A 153 11.66 12.07 79.13
CA VAL A 153 12.10 13.27 78.42
C VAL A 153 10.92 13.85 77.63
N ALA A 154 10.55 15.09 77.93
CA ALA A 154 9.51 15.80 77.19
C ALA A 154 9.93 15.98 75.72
N GLY A 155 9.03 15.66 74.79
CA GLY A 155 9.30 15.71 73.34
C GLY A 155 9.90 14.44 72.75
N ARG A 156 10.28 13.44 73.57
CA ARG A 156 10.66 12.10 73.11
C ARG A 156 9.43 11.25 72.87
N TYR A 157 9.37 10.58 71.71
CA TYR A 157 8.33 9.62 71.38
C TYR A 157 8.72 8.24 71.90
N TYR A 158 7.82 7.62 72.67
CA TYR A 158 8.04 6.33 73.31
C TYR A 158 7.18 5.26 72.64
N PHE A 159 7.83 4.29 72.00
CA PHE A 159 7.19 3.18 71.33
C PHE A 159 7.37 1.93 72.19
N ILE A 160 6.34 1.59 72.95
CA ILE A 160 6.35 0.38 73.77
C ILE A 160 6.00 -0.80 72.87
N ILE A 161 6.93 -1.73 72.73
CA ILE A 161 6.85 -2.92 71.89
C ILE A 161 6.90 -4.20 72.73
#